data_AF-A0A9N8EPP8-F1
#
_entry.id   AF-A0A9N8EPP8-F1
#
_cell.length_a   1.000
_cell.length_b   1.000
_cell.length_c   1.000
_cell.angle_alpha   90.00
_cell.angle_beta   90.00
_cell.angle_gamma   90.00
#
_symmetry.space_group_name_H-M   'P 1'
#
loop_
_entity.id
_entity.type
_entity.pdbx_description
1 polymer ?
#
loop_
_entity_poly.entity_id
_entity_poly.type
_entity_poly.pdbx_seq_one_letter_code
_entity_poly.pdbx_strand_id
1 'polypeptide(L)'
;MLLKPFSHSDQREANDFPIDRQIYSAWHLLTFRSLSTSGNQDKNHKKWMERFQELQEYKAIHGNCRVPTLFGCLGTWVKTQRGLHTTGNLMKDKQEMLESIGFEWRLRKFVELKTQHNEDMWNSQYDALVKYKEMHGDTLVPRYYPGNKELGIWVNNQRRNMKNGTFRARPDRKAKLEDLGFVWDPQEHFWDAQYNALVKYKEEHGDTLVPKDYPENKELGLWVTTQRASLKNGTLRARPDRKAKLEELGFIWDPHEHFWEAQYDALVKCKEKHGDTRVPRDDPENKELGFWVNEQRRQKKNGTLQARRKAKLHDLGFVWDFDDINEEAWLESFEQLKWCYANPGVVFDSALRAWTILQCRLHAKGSLAPHRKALLDEIGFEW
;
A
#
# COMPACT_ATOMS: atom_id res chain seq x y z
N MET A 1 -1.72 -22.18 51.08
CA MET A 1 -0.79 -23.18 51.64
C MET A 1 -0.21 -23.98 50.49
N LEU A 2 1.08 -23.81 50.23
CA LEU A 2 1.82 -24.46 49.14
C LEU A 2 2.23 -25.87 49.59
N LEU A 3 1.79 -26.91 48.87
CA LEU A 3 2.33 -28.26 49.04
C LEU A 3 3.36 -28.53 47.93
N LYS A 4 4.56 -28.89 48.38
CA LYS A 4 5.77 -29.18 47.59
C LYS A 4 5.64 -30.50 46.81
N PRO A 5 6.42 -30.71 45.73
CA PRO A 5 6.44 -31.96 44.98
C PRO A 5 7.30 -33.03 45.68
N PHE A 6 6.83 -34.29 45.68
CA PHE A 6 7.57 -35.43 46.22
C PHE A 6 8.68 -35.91 45.28
N SER A 7 9.85 -36.12 45.88
CA SER A 7 11.08 -36.67 45.31
C SER A 7 10.99 -38.20 45.17
N HIS A 8 11.60 -38.73 44.10
CA HIS A 8 11.82 -40.17 43.89
C HIS A 8 12.98 -40.68 44.76
N SER A 9 12.68 -41.56 45.72
CA SER A 9 13.54 -42.68 46.15
C SER A 9 12.92 -43.34 47.37
N ASP A 10 12.31 -44.52 47.20
CA ASP A 10 12.67 -45.74 47.95
C ASP A 10 11.71 -46.90 47.63
N GLN A 11 12.31 -48.08 47.56
CA GLN A 11 11.68 -49.33 47.20
C GLN A 11 10.86 -49.92 48.36
N ARG A 12 9.79 -50.65 47.97
CA ARG A 12 9.09 -51.73 48.69
C ARG A 12 8.35 -51.33 49.97
N GLU A 13 7.03 -51.27 49.86
CA GLU A 13 6.16 -52.04 50.75
C GLU A 13 4.84 -52.33 50.05
N ALA A 14 4.42 -53.59 50.13
CA ALA A 14 3.24 -54.14 49.50
C ALA A 14 1.98 -53.56 50.14
N ASN A 15 1.05 -53.06 49.32
CA ASN A 15 -0.34 -52.91 49.74
C ASN A 15 -1.24 -53.48 48.64
N ASP A 16 -1.70 -54.68 48.96
CA ASP A 16 -2.68 -55.49 48.26
C ASP A 16 -4.05 -54.82 48.41
N PHE A 17 -4.67 -54.40 47.30
CA PHE A 17 -6.07 -54.01 47.27
C PHE A 17 -6.75 -54.69 46.07
N PRO A 18 -7.95 -55.27 46.26
CA PRO A 18 -8.49 -56.25 45.35
C PRO A 18 -9.04 -55.56 44.09
N ILE A 19 -8.31 -55.71 42.98
CA ILE A 19 -8.85 -55.40 41.65
C ILE A 19 -9.88 -56.47 41.31
N ASP A 20 -11.11 -56.02 41.05
CA ASP A 20 -12.27 -56.82 40.69
C ASP A 20 -11.92 -57.84 39.57
N ARG A 21 -12.15 -59.13 39.85
CA ARG A 21 -11.87 -60.28 38.96
C ARG A 21 -12.56 -60.16 37.60
N GLN A 22 -13.65 -59.40 37.48
CA GLN A 22 -14.30 -59.16 36.19
C GLN A 22 -13.48 -58.27 35.23
N ILE A 23 -12.66 -57.36 35.77
CA ILE A 23 -11.83 -56.45 34.96
C ILE A 23 -10.59 -57.19 34.44
N TYR A 24 -10.02 -58.09 35.24
CA TYR A 24 -8.88 -58.92 34.83
C TYR A 24 -9.25 -59.92 33.71
N SER A 25 -10.50 -60.38 33.64
CA SER A 25 -10.95 -61.24 32.54
C SER A 25 -11.09 -60.49 31.20
N ALA A 26 -11.49 -59.21 31.23
CA ALA A 26 -11.49 -58.37 30.03
C ALA A 26 -10.05 -58.01 29.60
N TRP A 27 -9.16 -57.81 30.59
CA TRP A 27 -7.72 -57.56 30.40
C TRP A 27 -7.02 -58.68 29.62
N HIS A 28 -7.34 -59.95 29.90
CA HIS A 28 -6.74 -61.10 29.21
C HIS A 28 -7.35 -61.41 27.83
N LEU A 29 -8.64 -61.09 27.62
CA LEU A 29 -9.32 -61.35 26.34
C LEU A 29 -8.99 -60.30 25.26
N LEU A 30 -8.69 -59.05 25.65
CA LEU A 30 -8.29 -58.00 24.71
C LEU A 30 -6.80 -58.02 24.37
N THR A 31 -5.93 -58.39 25.33
CA THR A 31 -4.48 -58.49 25.09
C THR A 31 -4.09 -59.64 24.17
N PHE A 32 -4.88 -60.71 24.09
CA PHE A 32 -4.53 -61.89 23.29
C PHE A 32 -4.81 -61.74 21.78
N ARG A 33 -5.53 -60.69 21.35
CA ARG A 33 -5.96 -60.55 19.94
C ARG A 33 -5.00 -59.78 19.03
N SER A 34 -3.88 -59.26 19.55
CA SER A 34 -2.93 -58.47 18.74
C SER A 34 -1.47 -58.73 19.14
N LEU A 35 -0.96 -59.93 18.86
CA LEU A 35 0.47 -60.18 18.91
C LEU A 35 1.07 -60.26 17.51
N SER A 36 1.42 -59.09 16.97
CA SER A 36 2.68 -58.87 16.27
C SER A 36 2.90 -57.37 16.06
N THR A 37 3.78 -56.71 16.81
CA THR A 37 4.44 -55.47 16.32
C THR A 37 5.68 -55.08 17.14
N SER A 38 6.66 -54.54 16.40
CA SER A 38 7.91 -53.86 16.79
C SER A 38 7.92 -53.07 18.12
N GLY A 39 9.05 -53.13 18.85
CA GLY A 39 9.25 -52.60 20.21
C GLY A 39 9.02 -51.09 20.45
N ASN A 40 8.72 -50.30 19.41
CA ASN A 40 8.33 -48.90 19.57
C ASN A 40 6.80 -48.72 19.77
N GLN A 41 5.98 -49.67 19.26
CA GLN A 41 4.53 -49.69 19.49
C GLN A 41 4.20 -50.06 20.95
N ASP A 42 4.96 -50.99 21.51
CA ASP A 42 4.79 -51.50 22.88
C ASP A 42 5.02 -50.42 23.96
N LYS A 43 6.06 -49.59 23.80
CA LYS A 43 6.34 -48.46 24.72
C LYS A 43 5.24 -47.40 24.72
N ASN A 44 4.63 -47.13 23.56
CA ASN A 44 3.52 -46.18 23.43
C ASN A 44 2.22 -46.74 23.98
N HIS A 45 2.01 -48.06 23.83
CA HIS A 45 0.88 -48.76 24.45
C HIS A 45 0.98 -48.69 25.99
N LYS A 46 2.15 -49.00 26.56
CA LYS A 46 2.38 -48.92 28.01
C LYS A 46 2.10 -47.54 28.59
N LYS A 47 2.61 -46.47 27.95
CA LYS A 47 2.33 -45.09 28.37
C LYS A 47 0.85 -44.71 28.28
N TRP A 48 0.14 -45.24 27.29
CA TRP A 48 -1.30 -45.01 27.17
C TRP A 48 -2.06 -45.71 28.31
N MET A 49 -1.67 -46.94 28.63
CA MET A 49 -2.23 -47.71 29.75
C MET A 49 -2.00 -47.03 31.11
N GLU A 50 -0.79 -46.50 31.36
CA GLU A 50 -0.50 -45.73 32.57
C GLU A 50 -1.45 -44.53 32.73
N ARG A 51 -1.70 -43.78 31.64
CA ARG A 51 -2.64 -42.65 31.67
C ARG A 51 -4.11 -43.08 31.79
N PHE A 52 -4.46 -44.24 31.25
CA PHE A 52 -5.79 -44.81 31.42
C PHE A 52 -6.03 -45.22 32.88
N GLN A 53 -5.03 -45.81 33.54
CA GLN A 53 -5.08 -46.13 34.96
C GLN A 53 -5.21 -44.89 35.83
N GLU A 54 -4.40 -43.85 35.59
CA GLU A 54 -4.53 -42.55 36.27
C GLU A 54 -5.94 -41.94 36.10
N LEU A 55 -6.59 -42.15 34.95
CA LEU A 55 -7.96 -41.70 34.71
C LEU A 55 -8.98 -42.49 35.54
N GLN A 56 -8.76 -43.80 35.74
CA GLN A 56 -9.60 -44.64 36.60
C GLN A 56 -9.48 -44.19 38.06
N GLU A 57 -8.27 -43.89 38.53
CA GLU A 57 -8.01 -43.35 39.86
C GLU A 57 -8.68 -41.98 40.05
N TYR A 58 -8.55 -41.10 39.05
CA TYR A 58 -9.25 -39.81 39.05
C TYR A 58 -10.76 -40.00 39.17
N LYS A 59 -11.34 -40.94 38.41
CA LYS A 59 -12.78 -41.24 38.47
C LYS A 59 -13.19 -41.76 39.84
N ALA A 60 -12.39 -42.63 40.46
CA ALA A 60 -12.67 -43.16 41.79
C ALA A 60 -12.75 -42.04 42.85
N ILE A 61 -11.87 -41.04 42.75
CA ILE A 61 -11.82 -39.91 43.69
C ILE A 61 -12.92 -38.88 43.40
N HIS A 62 -13.15 -38.54 42.14
CA HIS A 62 -14.02 -37.42 41.75
C HIS A 62 -15.42 -37.82 41.26
N GLY A 63 -15.69 -39.12 41.14
CA GLY A 63 -16.95 -39.69 40.66
C GLY A 63 -17.23 -39.49 39.17
N ASN A 64 -16.30 -38.91 38.41
CA ASN A 64 -16.46 -38.63 36.98
C ASN A 64 -15.10 -38.54 36.26
N CYS A 65 -15.11 -38.59 34.92
CA CYS A 65 -13.92 -38.46 34.08
C CYS A 65 -13.72 -37.02 33.52
N ARG A 66 -14.26 -35.99 34.17
CA ARG A 66 -14.19 -34.59 33.71
C ARG A 66 -12.91 -33.91 34.19
N VAL A 67 -11.77 -34.48 33.78
CA VAL A 67 -10.45 -33.96 34.14
C VAL A 67 -10.23 -32.56 33.53
N PRO A 68 -9.93 -31.52 34.34
CA PRO A 68 -9.57 -30.19 33.84
C PRO A 68 -8.29 -30.23 33.01
N THR A 69 -8.20 -29.40 31.96
CA THR A 69 -7.03 -29.35 31.08
C THR A 69 -5.72 -29.03 31.80
N LEU A 70 -5.80 -28.23 32.87
CA LEU A 70 -4.65 -27.83 33.69
C LEU A 70 -4.25 -28.90 34.73
N PHE A 71 -4.94 -30.05 34.76
CA PHE A 71 -4.61 -31.17 35.63
C PHE A 71 -3.44 -31.98 35.06
N GLY A 72 -2.30 -31.29 34.86
CA GLY A 72 -1.04 -31.86 34.40
C GLY A 72 -1.13 -32.70 33.13
N CYS A 73 -0.34 -33.77 33.13
CA CYS A 73 -0.23 -34.70 32.00
C CYS A 73 -1.54 -35.45 31.72
N LEU A 74 -2.32 -35.79 32.75
CA LEU A 74 -3.61 -36.45 32.61
C LEU A 74 -4.65 -35.55 31.93
N GLY A 75 -4.75 -34.28 32.35
CA GLY A 75 -5.64 -33.30 31.73
C GLY A 75 -5.31 -33.05 30.25
N THR A 76 -4.02 -32.97 29.93
CA THR A 76 -3.54 -32.87 28.54
C THR A 76 -3.88 -34.14 27.74
N TRP A 77 -3.66 -35.32 28.33
CA TRP A 77 -3.94 -36.61 27.69
C TRP A 77 -5.43 -36.82 27.43
N VAL A 78 -6.31 -36.51 28.38
CA VAL A 78 -7.77 -36.56 28.24
C VAL A 78 -8.26 -35.64 27.13
N LYS A 79 -7.71 -34.41 27.04
CA LYS A 79 -7.99 -33.49 25.91
C LYS A 79 -7.58 -34.12 24.58
N THR A 80 -6.42 -34.74 24.52
CA THR A 80 -5.92 -35.43 23.32
C THR A 80 -6.84 -36.58 22.91
N GLN A 81 -7.33 -37.40 23.87
CA GLN A 81 -8.25 -38.50 23.55
C GLN A 81 -9.58 -37.99 22.99
N ARG A 82 -10.16 -36.94 23.58
CA ARG A 82 -11.38 -36.29 23.05
C ARG A 82 -11.15 -35.70 21.64
N GLY A 83 -9.97 -35.15 21.39
CA GLY A 83 -9.57 -34.64 20.07
C GLY A 83 -9.48 -35.76 19.02
N LEU A 84 -8.80 -36.87 19.35
CA LEU A 84 -8.65 -38.03 18.48
C LEU A 84 -9.99 -38.71 18.17
N HIS A 85 -10.90 -38.76 19.16
CA HIS A 85 -12.26 -39.28 18.95
C HIS A 85 -13.07 -38.40 18.01
N THR A 86 -12.97 -37.07 18.17
CA THR A 86 -13.68 -36.10 17.31
C THR A 86 -13.22 -36.17 15.85
N THR A 87 -11.94 -36.44 15.61
CA THR A 87 -11.38 -36.56 14.26
C THR A 87 -11.49 -37.98 13.68
N GLY A 88 -12.03 -38.94 14.44
CA GLY A 88 -12.13 -40.35 14.01
C GLY A 88 -10.80 -41.12 14.00
N ASN A 89 -9.73 -40.53 14.55
CA ASN A 89 -8.38 -41.10 14.54
C ASN A 89 -8.04 -41.90 15.80
N LEU A 90 -9.00 -42.10 16.70
CA LEU A 90 -8.80 -42.91 17.90
C LEU A 90 -8.96 -44.41 17.55
N MET A 91 -8.01 -45.24 17.96
CA MET A 91 -8.11 -46.69 17.80
C MET A 91 -9.35 -47.23 18.52
N LYS A 92 -10.06 -48.17 17.89
CA LYS A 92 -11.31 -48.75 18.43
C LYS A 92 -11.14 -49.30 19.83
N ASP A 93 -10.09 -50.09 20.08
CA ASP A 93 -9.85 -50.69 21.40
C ASP A 93 -9.70 -49.62 22.50
N LYS A 94 -9.03 -48.50 22.19
CA LYS A 94 -8.86 -47.37 23.12
C LYS A 94 -10.17 -46.62 23.37
N GLN A 95 -11.02 -46.52 22.34
CA GLN A 95 -12.35 -45.95 22.47
C GLN A 95 -13.23 -46.82 23.37
N GLU A 96 -13.28 -48.13 23.11
CA GLU A 96 -14.04 -49.10 23.91
C GLU A 96 -13.59 -49.12 25.37
N MET A 97 -12.28 -49.04 25.63
CA MET A 97 -11.75 -48.95 26.99
C MET A 97 -12.22 -47.68 27.72
N LEU A 98 -12.20 -46.52 27.06
CA LEU A 98 -12.68 -45.27 27.64
C LEU A 98 -14.20 -45.31 27.86
N GLU A 99 -14.95 -45.90 26.93
CA GLU A 99 -16.40 -46.09 27.07
C GLU A 99 -16.75 -47.03 28.23
N SER A 100 -15.94 -48.08 28.47
CA SER A 100 -16.14 -49.03 29.58
C SER A 100 -16.14 -48.36 30.96
N ILE A 101 -15.40 -47.26 31.11
CA ILE A 101 -15.36 -46.48 32.36
C ILE A 101 -16.36 -45.32 32.36
N GLY A 102 -17.32 -45.28 31.42
CA GLY A 102 -18.33 -44.23 31.32
C GLY A 102 -17.74 -42.86 30.95
N PHE A 103 -16.69 -42.85 30.12
CA PHE A 103 -16.03 -41.62 29.72
C PHE A 103 -16.93 -40.74 28.83
N GLU A 104 -17.23 -39.54 29.29
CA GLU A 104 -18.00 -38.56 28.51
C GLU A 104 -17.13 -37.91 27.41
N TRP A 105 -17.37 -38.30 26.15
CA TRP A 105 -16.69 -37.75 24.97
C TRP A 105 -17.01 -36.27 24.71
N ARG A 106 -18.29 -35.89 24.85
CA ARG A 106 -18.77 -34.50 24.66
C ARG A 106 -19.42 -33.98 25.93
N LEU A 107 -18.79 -33.00 26.55
CA LEU A 107 -19.34 -32.29 27.70
C LEU A 107 -20.37 -31.24 27.22
N ARG A 108 -21.64 -31.64 27.06
CA ARG A 108 -22.71 -30.81 26.47
C ARG A 108 -22.81 -29.40 27.08
N LYS A 109 -22.79 -29.30 28.40
CA LYS A 109 -22.86 -28.01 29.14
C LYS A 109 -21.68 -27.08 28.83
N PHE A 110 -20.49 -27.62 28.56
CA PHE A 110 -19.32 -26.80 28.17
C PHE A 110 -19.42 -26.30 26.73
N VAL A 111 -20.07 -27.04 25.83
CA VAL A 111 -20.26 -26.61 24.43
C VAL A 111 -21.27 -25.46 24.34
N GLU A 112 -22.36 -25.54 25.10
CA GLU A 112 -23.40 -24.49 25.15
C GLU A 112 -22.83 -23.20 25.76
N LEU A 113 -22.17 -23.27 26.92
CA LEU A 113 -21.54 -22.11 27.56
C LEU A 113 -20.45 -21.48 26.68
N LYS A 114 -19.67 -22.30 25.97
CA LYS A 114 -18.63 -21.80 25.05
C LYS A 114 -19.25 -21.11 23.82
N THR A 115 -20.39 -21.60 23.33
CA THR A 115 -21.11 -20.98 22.20
C THR A 115 -21.67 -19.62 22.60
N GLN A 116 -22.35 -19.56 23.75
CA GLN A 116 -22.88 -18.31 24.30
C GLN A 116 -21.77 -17.28 24.53
N HIS A 117 -20.68 -17.68 25.20
CA HIS A 117 -19.55 -16.78 25.45
C HIS A 117 -18.93 -16.23 24.16
N ASN A 118 -18.86 -17.05 23.08
CA ASN A 118 -18.36 -16.59 21.78
C ASN A 118 -19.32 -15.60 21.08
N GLU A 119 -20.62 -15.70 21.35
CA GLU A 119 -21.62 -14.75 20.86
C GLU A 119 -21.53 -13.44 21.63
N ASP A 120 -21.45 -13.49 22.96
CA ASP A 120 -21.31 -12.32 23.82
C ASP A 120 -20.02 -11.55 23.51
N MET A 121 -18.89 -12.26 23.33
CA MET A 121 -17.62 -11.65 22.92
C MET A 121 -17.70 -11.00 21.54
N TRP A 122 -18.44 -11.60 20.60
CA TRP A 122 -18.61 -10.99 19.27
C TRP A 122 -19.51 -9.76 19.34
N ASN A 123 -20.63 -9.82 20.08
CA ASN A 123 -21.55 -8.69 20.26
C ASN A 123 -20.85 -7.53 20.99
N SER A 124 -20.05 -7.80 22.02
CA SER A 124 -19.27 -6.78 22.74
C SER A 124 -18.29 -6.04 21.82
N GLN A 125 -17.61 -6.75 20.92
CA GLN A 125 -16.72 -6.12 19.93
C GLN A 125 -17.50 -5.38 18.84
N TYR A 126 -18.68 -5.87 18.45
CA TYR A 126 -19.58 -5.15 17.56
C TYR A 126 -20.05 -3.83 18.19
N ASP A 127 -20.46 -3.83 19.45
CA ASP A 127 -20.86 -2.61 20.18
C ASP A 127 -19.69 -1.63 20.31
N ALA A 128 -18.47 -2.14 20.52
CA ALA A 128 -17.26 -1.31 20.50
C ALA A 128 -17.00 -0.70 19.11
N LEU A 129 -17.30 -1.40 18.02
CA LEU A 129 -17.22 -0.86 16.66
C LEU A 129 -18.29 0.21 16.40
N VAL A 130 -19.53 0.02 16.90
CA VAL A 130 -20.60 1.02 16.81
C VAL A 130 -20.15 2.32 17.49
N LYS A 131 -19.63 2.23 18.72
CA LYS A 131 -19.07 3.38 19.44
C LYS A 131 -17.90 4.03 18.70
N TYR A 132 -17.03 3.23 18.09
CA TYR A 132 -15.95 3.76 17.26
C TYR A 132 -16.52 4.57 16.09
N LYS A 133 -17.52 4.05 15.38
CA LYS A 133 -18.18 4.75 14.28
C LYS A 133 -18.84 6.05 14.72
N GLU A 134 -19.49 6.07 15.88
CA GLU A 134 -20.06 7.29 16.45
C GLU A 134 -18.99 8.35 16.75
N MET A 135 -17.81 7.94 17.23
CA MET A 135 -16.72 8.86 17.57
C MET A 135 -15.91 9.35 16.36
N HIS A 136 -15.66 8.48 15.37
CA HIS A 136 -14.74 8.75 14.26
C HIS A 136 -15.46 8.96 12.92
N GLY A 137 -16.74 8.64 12.83
CA GLY A 137 -17.56 8.75 11.62
C GLY A 137 -17.43 7.58 10.64
N ASP A 138 -16.49 6.65 10.87
CA ASP A 138 -16.22 5.52 9.97
C ASP A 138 -15.99 4.20 10.72
N THR A 139 -15.74 3.12 9.96
CA THR A 139 -15.39 1.79 10.50
C THR A 139 -13.93 1.40 10.20
N LEU A 140 -13.08 2.38 9.88
CA LEU A 140 -11.68 2.24 9.51
C LEU A 140 -10.77 2.13 10.74
N VAL A 141 -11.11 1.22 11.66
CA VAL A 141 -10.34 1.01 12.89
C VAL A 141 -8.90 0.58 12.55
N PRO A 142 -7.86 1.31 13.02
CA PRO A 142 -6.47 0.90 12.85
C PRO A 142 -6.18 -0.42 13.55
N ARG A 143 -5.32 -1.25 12.95
CA ARG A 143 -4.88 -2.52 13.58
C ARG A 143 -4.30 -2.29 14.97
N TYR A 144 -3.59 -1.18 15.16
CA TYR A 144 -3.03 -0.74 16.44
C TYR A 144 -3.81 0.45 16.96
N TYR A 145 -5.10 0.27 17.24
CA TYR A 145 -5.93 1.31 17.83
C TYR A 145 -5.59 1.51 19.33
N PRO A 146 -5.07 2.68 19.75
CA PRO A 146 -4.62 2.88 21.13
C PRO A 146 -5.73 2.77 22.17
N GLY A 147 -6.96 3.20 21.82
CA GLY A 147 -8.11 3.15 22.73
C GLY A 147 -8.64 1.74 22.97
N ASN A 148 -8.46 0.83 22.01
CA ASN A 148 -8.86 -0.57 22.13
C ASN A 148 -8.12 -1.44 21.10
N LYS A 149 -7.00 -2.04 21.51
CA LYS A 149 -6.19 -2.91 20.65
C LYS A 149 -6.94 -4.16 20.20
N GLU A 150 -7.83 -4.69 21.03
CA GLU A 150 -8.60 -5.89 20.73
C GLU A 150 -9.59 -5.64 19.60
N LEU A 151 -10.22 -4.47 19.57
CA LEU A 151 -11.11 -4.04 18.50
C LEU A 151 -10.38 -3.97 17.15
N GLY A 152 -9.19 -3.36 17.11
CA GLY A 152 -8.37 -3.29 15.88
C GLY A 152 -8.00 -4.66 15.32
N ILE A 153 -7.68 -5.60 16.21
CA ILE A 153 -7.43 -7.01 15.83
C ILE A 153 -8.73 -7.67 15.34
N TRP A 154 -9.84 -7.46 16.04
CA TRP A 154 -11.14 -8.06 15.71
C TRP A 154 -11.66 -7.57 14.35
N VAL A 155 -11.59 -6.26 14.06
CA VAL A 155 -11.97 -5.66 12.77
C VAL A 155 -11.14 -6.25 11.63
N ASN A 156 -9.83 -6.33 11.81
CA ASN A 156 -8.95 -6.95 10.82
C ASN A 156 -9.25 -8.44 10.61
N ASN A 157 -9.64 -9.16 11.67
CA ASN A 157 -10.09 -10.54 11.56
C ASN A 157 -11.39 -10.65 10.76
N GLN A 158 -12.34 -9.71 10.88
CA GLN A 158 -13.55 -9.71 10.04
C GLN A 158 -13.18 -9.56 8.57
N ARG A 159 -12.32 -8.60 8.20
CA ARG A 159 -11.87 -8.44 6.80
C ARG A 159 -11.20 -9.70 6.25
N ARG A 160 -10.35 -10.35 7.05
CA ARG A 160 -9.73 -11.63 6.69
C ARG A 160 -10.75 -12.77 6.54
N ASN A 161 -11.74 -12.82 7.42
CA ASN A 161 -12.82 -13.82 7.36
C ASN A 161 -13.65 -13.67 6.08
N MET A 162 -13.92 -12.44 5.63
CA MET A 162 -14.58 -12.19 4.36
C MET A 162 -13.76 -12.72 3.18
N LYS A 163 -12.46 -12.39 3.14
CA LYS A 163 -11.55 -12.87 2.08
C LYS A 163 -11.43 -14.40 2.03
N ASN A 164 -11.45 -15.05 3.20
CA ASN A 164 -11.36 -16.50 3.32
C ASN A 164 -12.72 -17.21 3.16
N GLY A 165 -13.82 -16.47 2.94
CA GLY A 165 -15.16 -17.03 2.74
C GLY A 165 -15.83 -17.61 4.00
N THR A 166 -15.30 -17.35 5.19
CA THR A 166 -15.79 -17.96 6.43
C THR A 166 -17.11 -17.37 6.95
N PHE A 167 -17.53 -16.21 6.44
CA PHE A 167 -18.85 -15.64 6.72
C PHE A 167 -20.03 -16.46 6.18
N ARG A 168 -19.79 -17.42 5.27
CA ARG A 168 -20.84 -18.35 4.81
C ARG A 168 -21.53 -19.08 5.96
N ALA A 169 -20.80 -19.36 7.05
CA ALA A 169 -21.33 -20.04 8.22
C ALA A 169 -22.04 -19.11 9.24
N ARG A 170 -22.00 -17.78 9.04
CA ARG A 170 -22.55 -16.75 9.94
C ARG A 170 -23.09 -15.55 9.15
N PRO A 171 -24.19 -15.73 8.38
CA PRO A 171 -24.77 -14.67 7.56
C PRO A 171 -25.35 -13.51 8.40
N ASP A 172 -25.81 -13.81 9.62
CA ASP A 172 -26.30 -12.86 10.62
C ASP A 172 -25.23 -11.81 10.97
N ARG A 173 -23.99 -12.24 11.20
CA ARG A 173 -22.87 -11.35 11.55
C ARG A 173 -22.46 -10.48 10.38
N LYS A 174 -22.51 -11.04 9.16
CA LYS A 174 -22.24 -10.30 7.94
C LYS A 174 -23.28 -9.18 7.76
N ALA A 175 -24.56 -9.51 7.86
CA ALA A 175 -25.66 -8.55 7.72
C ALA A 175 -25.56 -7.40 8.73
N LYS A 176 -25.26 -7.69 10.01
CA LYS A 176 -25.03 -6.64 11.02
C LYS A 176 -23.90 -5.68 10.65
N LEU A 177 -22.78 -6.20 10.13
CA LEU A 177 -21.65 -5.38 9.70
C LEU A 177 -22.00 -4.55 8.45
N GLU A 178 -22.74 -5.13 7.50
CA GLU A 178 -23.20 -4.41 6.30
C GLU A 178 -24.18 -3.28 6.64
N ASP A 179 -25.14 -3.52 7.54
CA ASP A 179 -26.08 -2.52 8.04
C ASP A 179 -25.36 -1.36 8.76
N LEU A 180 -24.30 -1.69 9.50
CA LEU A 180 -23.43 -0.69 10.11
C LEU A 180 -22.58 0.09 9.07
N GLY A 181 -22.56 -0.29 7.79
CA GLY A 181 -21.71 0.31 6.77
C GLY A 181 -20.23 -0.03 6.97
N PHE A 182 -19.93 -1.28 7.33
CA PHE A 182 -18.57 -1.73 7.56
C PHE A 182 -17.73 -1.74 6.28
N VAL A 183 -16.56 -1.08 6.31
CA VAL A 183 -15.62 -1.06 5.20
C VAL A 183 -14.79 -2.34 5.18
N TRP A 184 -15.14 -3.23 4.24
CA TRP A 184 -14.47 -4.52 4.04
C TRP A 184 -13.07 -4.38 3.42
N ASP A 185 -12.90 -3.43 2.49
CA ASP A 185 -11.61 -3.12 1.85
C ASP A 185 -11.23 -1.65 2.10
N PRO A 186 -10.41 -1.38 3.14
CA PRO A 186 -9.90 -0.05 3.42
C PRO A 186 -9.05 0.55 2.30
N GLN A 187 -8.34 -0.29 1.54
CA GLN A 187 -7.46 0.17 0.48
C GLN A 187 -8.27 0.64 -0.72
N GLU A 188 -9.34 -0.08 -1.05
CA GLU A 188 -10.28 0.34 -2.10
C GLU A 188 -11.04 1.59 -1.68
N HIS A 189 -11.58 1.62 -0.45
CA HIS A 189 -12.29 2.79 0.07
C HIS A 189 -11.42 4.06 0.08
N PHE A 190 -10.17 3.95 0.52
CA PHE A 190 -9.23 5.07 0.48
C PHE A 190 -8.92 5.49 -0.96
N TRP A 191 -8.76 4.54 -1.88
CA TRP A 191 -8.49 4.85 -3.29
C TRP A 191 -9.66 5.61 -3.92
N ASP A 192 -10.90 5.15 -3.72
CA ASP A 192 -12.10 5.83 -4.23
C ASP A 192 -12.27 7.24 -3.62
N ALA A 193 -12.00 7.39 -2.32
CA ALA A 193 -12.06 8.70 -1.67
C ALA A 193 -11.04 9.70 -2.28
N GLN A 194 -9.80 9.26 -2.51
CA GLN A 194 -8.77 10.10 -3.12
C GLN A 194 -9.05 10.36 -4.61
N TYR A 195 -9.61 9.40 -5.33
CA TYR A 195 -10.07 9.62 -6.70
C TYR A 195 -11.14 10.72 -6.77
N ASN A 196 -12.15 10.66 -5.90
CA ASN A 196 -13.18 11.71 -5.83
C ASN A 196 -12.60 13.07 -5.42
N ALA A 197 -11.62 13.09 -4.51
CA ALA A 197 -10.90 14.32 -4.17
C ALA A 197 -10.12 14.89 -5.35
N LEU A 198 -9.53 14.04 -6.20
CA LEU A 198 -8.87 14.45 -7.44
C LEU A 198 -9.87 15.00 -8.47
N VAL A 199 -11.05 14.38 -8.62
CA VAL A 199 -12.12 14.88 -9.49
C VAL A 199 -12.50 16.30 -9.08
N LYS A 200 -12.74 16.53 -7.78
CA LYS A 200 -13.05 17.85 -7.24
C LYS A 200 -11.89 18.85 -7.47
N TYR A 201 -10.66 18.43 -7.24
CA TYR A 201 -9.49 19.26 -7.51
C TYR A 201 -9.45 19.74 -8.96
N LYS A 202 -9.73 18.83 -9.91
CA LYS A 202 -9.77 19.14 -11.35
C LYS A 202 -10.90 20.12 -11.69
N GLU A 203 -12.06 19.97 -11.08
CA GLU A 203 -13.17 20.92 -11.26
C GLU A 203 -12.79 22.33 -10.78
N GLU A 204 -12.04 22.44 -9.69
CA GLU A 204 -11.63 23.71 -9.10
C GLU A 204 -10.43 24.37 -9.81
N HIS A 205 -9.45 23.58 -10.27
CA HIS A 205 -8.16 24.09 -10.79
C HIS A 205 -8.02 23.92 -12.32
N GLY A 206 -8.87 23.12 -12.96
CA GLY A 206 -8.84 22.84 -14.40
C GLY A 206 -7.89 21.72 -14.82
N ASP A 207 -7.04 21.22 -13.93
CA ASP A 207 -6.06 20.17 -14.21
C ASP A 207 -5.91 19.15 -13.05
N THR A 208 -5.02 18.17 -13.22
CA THR A 208 -4.70 17.17 -12.19
C THR A 208 -3.29 17.33 -11.60
N LEU A 209 -2.71 18.53 -11.69
CA LEU A 209 -1.35 18.85 -11.23
C LEU A 209 -1.31 19.17 -9.73
N VAL A 210 -1.88 18.28 -8.93
CA VAL A 210 -1.91 18.44 -7.47
C VAL A 210 -0.48 18.58 -6.91
N PRO A 211 -0.15 19.66 -6.18
CA PRO A 211 1.13 19.82 -5.51
C PRO A 211 1.35 18.71 -4.49
N LYS A 212 2.61 18.27 -4.32
CA LYS A 212 2.94 17.25 -3.30
C LYS A 212 2.52 17.68 -1.90
N ASP A 213 2.75 18.95 -1.57
CA ASP A 213 2.44 19.56 -0.28
C ASP A 213 1.15 20.39 -0.34
N TYR A 214 0.14 19.91 -1.09
CA TYR A 214 -1.15 20.57 -1.27
C TYR A 214 -1.79 20.92 0.10
N PRO A 215 -1.91 22.22 0.46
CA PRO A 215 -2.25 22.64 1.82
C PRO A 215 -3.61 22.13 2.31
N GLU A 216 -4.60 22.13 1.42
CA GLU A 216 -5.99 21.76 1.68
C GLU A 216 -6.14 20.25 1.86
N ASN A 217 -5.34 19.45 1.13
CA ASN A 217 -5.34 18.00 1.22
C ASN A 217 -3.96 17.40 0.90
N LYS A 218 -3.11 17.31 1.92
CA LYS A 218 -1.77 16.73 1.79
C LYS A 218 -1.79 15.25 1.39
N GLU A 219 -2.83 14.52 1.80
CA GLU A 219 -2.97 13.11 1.45
C GLU A 219 -3.19 12.92 -0.06
N LEU A 220 -3.95 13.83 -0.69
CA LEU A 220 -4.16 13.82 -2.13
C LEU A 220 -2.85 14.06 -2.90
N GLY A 221 -2.05 15.04 -2.48
CA GLY A 221 -0.74 15.32 -3.10
C GLY A 221 0.21 14.12 -3.05
N LEU A 222 0.26 13.44 -1.91
CA LEU A 222 1.02 12.19 -1.74
C LEU A 222 0.41 11.05 -2.57
N TRP A 223 -0.91 10.93 -2.63
CA TRP A 223 -1.60 9.90 -3.38
C TRP A 223 -1.36 10.01 -4.88
N VAL A 224 -1.48 11.22 -5.45
CA VAL A 224 -1.19 11.52 -6.86
C VAL A 224 0.28 11.20 -7.20
N THR A 225 1.21 11.61 -6.33
CA THR A 225 2.63 11.26 -6.47
C THR A 225 2.84 9.74 -6.47
N THR A 226 2.12 9.03 -5.60
CA THR A 226 2.14 7.57 -5.52
C THR A 226 1.59 6.92 -6.78
N GLN A 227 0.55 7.47 -7.41
CA GLN A 227 0.02 6.93 -8.68
C GLN A 227 1.06 7.03 -9.81
N ARG A 228 1.71 8.19 -9.95
CA ARG A 228 2.80 8.41 -10.93
C ARG A 228 3.96 7.43 -10.72
N ALA A 229 4.40 7.25 -9.46
CA ALA A 229 5.43 6.27 -9.12
C ALA A 229 5.01 4.82 -9.40
N SER A 230 3.74 4.48 -9.14
CA SER A 230 3.18 3.15 -9.39
C SER A 230 3.11 2.80 -10.88
N LEU A 231 2.83 3.78 -11.76
CA LEU A 231 2.91 3.59 -13.19
C LEU A 231 4.36 3.35 -13.64
N LYS A 232 5.30 4.18 -13.16
CA LYS A 232 6.73 4.07 -13.50
C LYS A 232 7.35 2.74 -13.05
N ASN A 233 6.98 2.27 -11.86
CA ASN A 233 7.47 1.02 -11.28
C ASN A 233 6.67 -0.21 -11.77
N GLY A 234 5.67 -0.03 -12.62
CA GLY A 234 4.88 -1.10 -13.22
C GLY A 234 3.85 -1.77 -12.29
N THR A 235 3.73 -1.35 -11.03
CA THR A 235 2.78 -1.93 -10.07
C THR A 235 1.32 -1.60 -10.41
N LEU A 236 1.08 -0.49 -11.11
CA LEU A 236 -0.26 -0.12 -11.57
C LEU A 236 -0.81 -1.10 -12.63
N ARG A 237 0.05 -1.90 -13.29
CA ARG A 237 -0.38 -2.94 -14.23
C ARG A 237 -1.27 -4.01 -13.59
N ALA A 238 -1.14 -4.21 -12.27
CA ALA A 238 -1.97 -5.14 -11.52
C ALA A 238 -3.37 -4.61 -11.19
N ARG A 239 -3.72 -3.38 -11.64
CA ARG A 239 -5.01 -2.70 -11.42
C ARG A 239 -5.41 -1.88 -12.67
N PRO A 240 -5.76 -2.55 -13.78
CA PRO A 240 -6.07 -1.88 -15.05
C PRO A 240 -7.30 -0.96 -14.96
N ASP A 241 -8.26 -1.31 -14.12
CA ASP A 241 -9.46 -0.53 -13.77
C ASP A 241 -9.10 0.85 -13.20
N ARG A 242 -8.17 0.90 -12.24
CA ARG A 242 -7.71 2.15 -11.63
C ARG A 242 -6.98 3.04 -12.62
N LYS A 243 -6.17 2.42 -13.49
CA LYS A 243 -5.48 3.13 -14.57
C LYS A 243 -6.48 3.76 -15.53
N ALA A 244 -7.49 2.99 -15.98
CA ALA A 244 -8.51 3.47 -16.90
C ALA A 244 -9.31 4.66 -16.31
N LYS A 245 -9.74 4.57 -15.04
CA LYS A 245 -10.43 5.68 -14.35
C LYS A 245 -9.60 6.98 -14.33
N LEU A 246 -8.29 6.87 -14.14
CA LEU A 246 -7.38 8.02 -14.13
C LEU A 246 -7.16 8.59 -15.54
N GLU A 247 -7.04 7.73 -16.55
CA GLU A 247 -6.92 8.14 -17.95
C GLU A 247 -8.19 8.85 -18.45
N GLU A 248 -9.38 8.33 -18.09
CA GLU A 248 -10.67 8.96 -18.38
C GLU A 248 -10.79 10.35 -17.74
N LEU A 249 -10.29 10.49 -16.51
CA LEU A 249 -10.21 11.79 -15.83
C LEU A 249 -9.18 12.73 -16.48
N GLY A 250 -8.36 12.28 -17.43
CA GLY A 250 -7.28 13.08 -18.02
C GLY A 250 -6.11 13.31 -17.08
N PHE A 251 -5.80 12.32 -16.24
CA PHE A 251 -4.72 12.42 -15.26
C PHE A 251 -3.34 12.62 -15.90
N ILE A 252 -2.63 13.66 -15.47
CA ILE A 252 -1.30 14.01 -15.95
C ILE A 252 -0.25 13.16 -15.23
N TRP A 253 0.22 12.13 -15.94
CA TRP A 253 1.21 11.17 -15.47
C TRP A 253 2.62 11.75 -15.35
N ASP A 254 3.00 12.65 -16.26
CA ASP A 254 4.30 13.33 -16.26
C ASP A 254 4.10 14.86 -16.25
N PRO A 255 4.11 15.49 -15.06
CA PRO A 255 4.02 16.93 -14.92
C PRO A 255 5.12 17.70 -15.66
N HIS A 256 6.33 17.14 -15.74
CA HIS A 256 7.46 17.81 -16.38
C HIS A 256 7.33 17.80 -17.90
N GLU A 257 6.87 16.69 -18.47
CA GLU A 257 6.57 16.61 -19.91
C GLU A 257 5.36 17.48 -20.26
N HIS A 258 4.29 17.45 -19.46
CA HIS A 258 3.13 18.32 -19.66
C HIS A 258 3.50 19.81 -19.63
N PHE A 259 4.28 20.24 -18.63
CA PHE A 259 4.79 21.61 -18.58
C PHE A 259 5.67 21.94 -19.78
N TRP A 260 6.53 21.01 -20.21
CA TRP A 260 7.38 21.25 -21.38
C TRP A 260 6.58 21.45 -22.66
N GLU A 261 5.57 20.61 -22.91
CA GLU A 261 4.68 20.75 -24.08
C GLU A 261 3.87 22.05 -24.03
N ALA A 262 3.35 22.44 -22.86
CA ALA A 262 2.63 23.71 -22.69
C ALA A 262 3.51 24.94 -23.00
N GLN A 263 4.77 24.94 -22.56
CA GLN A 263 5.72 26.01 -22.85
C GLN A 263 6.17 26.01 -24.31
N TYR A 264 6.28 24.83 -24.93
CA TYR A 264 6.52 24.72 -26.37
C TYR A 264 5.37 25.35 -27.16
N ASP A 265 4.11 25.06 -26.81
CA ASP A 265 2.94 25.67 -27.45
C ASP A 265 2.89 27.19 -27.23
N ALA A 266 3.29 27.67 -26.05
CA ALA A 266 3.42 29.10 -25.77
C ALA A 266 4.51 29.75 -26.66
N LEU A 267 5.62 29.06 -26.91
CA LEU A 267 6.67 29.51 -27.82
C LEU A 267 6.18 29.56 -29.27
N VAL A 268 5.40 28.58 -29.72
CA VAL A 268 4.77 28.58 -31.06
C VAL A 268 3.91 29.82 -31.24
N LYS A 269 3.02 30.12 -30.28
CA LYS A 269 2.19 31.33 -30.30
C LYS A 269 3.00 32.63 -30.27
N CYS A 270 4.09 32.65 -29.49
CA CYS A 270 5.01 33.78 -29.46
C CYS A 270 5.63 34.02 -30.84
N LYS A 271 6.07 32.95 -31.52
CA LYS A 271 6.59 33.02 -32.89
C LYS A 271 5.55 33.52 -33.90
N GLU A 272 4.31 33.06 -33.80
CA GLU A 272 3.23 33.54 -34.66
C GLU A 272 2.96 35.04 -34.49
N LYS A 273 3.04 35.55 -33.25
CA LYS A 273 2.78 36.96 -32.93
C LYS A 273 3.95 37.89 -33.28
N HIS A 274 5.18 37.46 -33.01
CA HIS A 274 6.37 38.32 -33.07
C HIS A 274 7.31 37.99 -34.25
N GLY A 275 7.05 36.91 -34.99
CA GLY A 275 7.83 36.47 -36.14
C GLY A 275 9.08 35.66 -35.80
N ASP A 276 9.46 35.56 -34.52
CA ASP A 276 10.65 34.81 -34.10
C ASP A 276 10.48 34.07 -32.76
N THR A 277 11.46 33.25 -32.39
CA THR A 277 11.49 32.53 -31.12
C THR A 277 12.38 33.20 -30.07
N ARG A 278 12.67 34.51 -30.22
CA ARG A 278 13.62 35.24 -29.38
C ARG A 278 12.92 35.76 -28.13
N VAL A 279 12.72 34.87 -27.16
CA VAL A 279 12.17 35.26 -25.86
C VAL A 279 13.30 35.65 -24.90
N PRO A 280 13.35 36.91 -24.42
CA PRO A 280 14.31 37.32 -23.39
C PRO A 280 14.08 36.56 -22.09
N ARG A 281 15.14 36.34 -21.30
CA ARG A 281 15.02 35.70 -19.98
C ARG A 281 14.05 36.44 -19.06
N ASP A 282 14.19 37.76 -19.04
CA ASP A 282 13.52 38.65 -18.11
C ASP A 282 12.31 39.34 -18.76
N ASP A 283 11.69 38.67 -19.75
CA ASP A 283 10.49 39.16 -20.44
C ASP A 283 9.40 39.48 -19.40
N PRO A 284 8.99 40.75 -19.24
CA PRO A 284 8.00 41.14 -18.24
C PRO A 284 6.60 40.60 -18.55
N GLU A 285 6.27 40.34 -19.82
CA GLU A 285 4.98 39.78 -20.24
C GLU A 285 4.95 38.25 -20.12
N ASN A 286 6.11 37.58 -20.26
CA ASN A 286 6.17 36.12 -20.27
C ASN A 286 7.42 35.53 -19.58
N LYS A 287 7.59 35.83 -18.30
CA LYS A 287 8.76 35.41 -17.49
C LYS A 287 8.97 33.90 -17.45
N GLU A 288 7.90 33.11 -17.39
CA GLU A 288 7.99 31.64 -17.35
C GLU A 288 8.52 31.08 -18.66
N LEU A 289 8.02 31.56 -19.80
CA LEU A 289 8.50 31.17 -21.12
C LEU A 289 9.96 31.60 -21.32
N GLY A 290 10.32 32.82 -20.92
CA GLY A 290 11.68 33.32 -20.97
C GLY A 290 12.67 32.47 -20.16
N PHE A 291 12.27 32.07 -18.96
CA PHE A 291 13.04 31.12 -18.15
C PHE A 291 13.17 29.76 -18.86
N TRP A 292 12.06 29.20 -19.35
CA TRP A 292 12.03 27.89 -20.01
C TRP A 292 12.88 27.85 -21.29
N VAL A 293 12.83 28.89 -22.12
CA VAL A 293 13.64 29.05 -23.35
C VAL A 293 15.12 29.00 -23.03
N ASN A 294 15.55 29.74 -22.00
CA ASN A 294 16.95 29.71 -21.57
C ASN A 294 17.36 28.37 -20.96
N GLU A 295 16.45 27.69 -20.29
CA GLU A 295 16.68 26.33 -19.81
C GLU A 295 16.94 25.36 -20.99
N GLN A 296 16.23 25.51 -22.11
CA GLN A 296 16.48 24.68 -23.30
C GLN A 296 17.87 24.94 -23.88
N ARG A 297 18.30 26.21 -23.97
CA ARG A 297 19.65 26.59 -24.42
C ARG A 297 20.72 26.02 -23.50
N ARG A 298 20.53 26.11 -22.18
CA ARG A 298 21.43 25.55 -21.17
C ARG A 298 21.55 24.03 -21.30
N GLN A 299 20.42 23.33 -21.44
CA GLN A 299 20.41 21.88 -21.63
C GLN A 299 21.08 21.45 -22.93
N LYS A 300 20.93 22.20 -24.03
CA LYS A 300 21.67 21.93 -25.28
C LYS A 300 23.17 22.08 -25.07
N LYS A 301 23.62 23.17 -24.44
CA LYS A 301 25.04 23.42 -24.14
C LYS A 301 25.65 22.33 -23.25
N ASN A 302 24.89 21.87 -22.26
CA ASN A 302 25.33 20.83 -21.33
C ASN A 302 25.16 19.40 -21.89
N GLY A 303 24.62 19.24 -23.10
CA GLY A 303 24.39 17.94 -23.72
C GLY A 303 23.27 17.11 -23.07
N THR A 304 22.43 17.71 -22.21
CA THR A 304 21.35 17.01 -21.48
C THR A 304 19.98 17.14 -22.15
N LEU A 305 19.86 17.95 -23.20
CA LEU A 305 18.60 18.12 -23.91
C LEU A 305 18.21 16.85 -24.67
N GLN A 306 17.01 16.32 -24.38
CA GLN A 306 16.49 15.14 -25.04
C GLN A 306 16.36 15.32 -26.56
N ALA A 307 16.71 14.28 -27.32
CA ALA A 307 16.73 14.32 -28.79
C ALA A 307 15.38 14.74 -29.40
N ARG A 308 14.25 14.21 -28.88
CA ARG A 308 12.90 14.59 -29.33
C ARG A 308 12.62 16.08 -29.13
N ARG A 309 12.97 16.63 -27.96
CA ARG A 309 12.79 18.05 -27.64
C ARG A 309 13.66 18.94 -28.53
N LYS A 310 14.90 18.52 -28.80
CA LYS A 310 15.81 19.18 -29.73
C LYS A 310 15.25 19.21 -31.15
N ALA A 311 14.69 18.10 -31.63
CA ALA A 311 14.05 18.02 -32.95
C ALA A 311 12.83 18.94 -33.05
N LYS A 312 11.90 18.90 -32.09
CA LYS A 312 10.76 19.82 -32.03
C LYS A 312 11.18 21.30 -32.11
N LEU A 313 12.18 21.69 -31.31
CA LEU A 313 12.69 23.06 -31.32
C LEU A 313 13.37 23.41 -32.64
N HIS A 314 14.12 22.48 -33.23
CA HIS A 314 14.72 22.66 -34.55
C HIS A 314 13.65 22.89 -35.64
N ASP A 315 12.59 22.09 -35.65
CA ASP A 315 11.52 22.19 -36.65
C ASP A 315 10.72 23.49 -36.49
N LEU A 316 10.62 24.01 -35.26
CA LEU A 316 10.09 25.35 -35.00
C LEU A 316 11.02 26.48 -35.48
N GLY A 317 12.24 26.19 -35.91
CA GLY A 317 13.24 27.21 -36.25
C GLY A 317 13.77 27.93 -35.02
N PHE A 318 13.89 27.23 -33.88
CA PHE A 318 14.33 27.81 -32.62
C PHE A 318 15.76 28.34 -32.67
N VAL A 319 15.92 29.62 -32.36
CA VAL A 319 17.22 30.31 -32.31
C VAL A 319 17.98 29.93 -31.03
N TRP A 320 18.97 29.05 -31.20
CA TRP A 320 19.77 28.49 -30.10
C TRP A 320 20.80 29.45 -29.54
N ASP A 321 21.52 30.11 -30.43
CA ASP A 321 22.44 31.18 -30.10
C ASP A 321 21.98 32.44 -30.81
N PHE A 322 22.17 33.58 -30.16
CA PHE A 322 21.93 34.86 -30.78
C PHE A 322 23.01 35.21 -31.82
N ASP A 323 24.12 34.48 -31.82
CA ASP A 323 25.15 34.51 -32.87
C ASP A 323 24.74 33.74 -34.14
N ASP A 324 23.85 32.74 -34.00
CA ASP A 324 23.34 31.83 -35.04
C ASP A 324 22.20 32.46 -35.90
N ILE A 325 22.15 33.79 -35.98
CA ILE A 325 21.31 34.45 -36.99
C ILE A 325 21.95 34.16 -38.35
N ASN A 326 21.20 33.52 -39.26
CA ASN A 326 21.66 33.36 -40.63
C ASN A 326 21.98 34.73 -41.21
N GLU A 327 23.01 34.79 -42.07
CA GLU A 327 23.54 36.07 -42.53
C GLU A 327 22.44 36.97 -43.16
N GLU A 328 21.46 36.36 -43.82
CA GLU A 328 20.29 37.02 -44.39
C GLU A 328 19.45 37.77 -43.34
N ALA A 329 19.01 37.14 -42.26
CA ALA A 329 18.19 37.83 -41.25
C ALA A 329 18.99 38.85 -40.44
N TRP A 330 20.31 38.67 -40.32
CA TRP A 330 21.19 39.68 -39.73
C TRP A 330 21.24 40.91 -40.64
N LEU A 331 21.40 40.72 -41.95
CA LEU A 331 21.40 41.79 -42.96
C LEU A 331 20.06 42.52 -43.03
N GLU A 332 18.93 41.83 -42.94
CA GLU A 332 17.60 42.47 -42.89
C GLU A 332 17.47 43.42 -41.69
N SER A 333 17.90 42.98 -40.51
CA SER A 333 17.86 43.80 -39.29
C SER A 333 18.84 44.98 -39.39
N PHE A 334 20.00 44.76 -40.01
CA PHE A 334 20.97 45.82 -40.30
C PHE A 334 20.42 46.87 -41.27
N GLU A 335 19.75 46.46 -42.36
CA GLU A 335 19.15 47.39 -43.32
C GLU A 335 18.01 48.20 -42.69
N GLN A 336 17.20 47.60 -41.81
CA GLN A 336 16.21 48.34 -41.03
C GLN A 336 16.87 49.38 -40.12
N LEU A 337 17.94 49.02 -39.41
CA LEU A 337 18.69 49.95 -38.56
C LEU A 337 19.30 51.09 -39.39
N LYS A 338 19.95 50.76 -40.51
CA LYS A 338 20.55 51.71 -41.45
C LYS A 338 19.51 52.69 -41.96
N TRP A 339 18.31 52.21 -42.31
CA TRP A 339 17.20 53.05 -42.71
C TRP A 339 16.76 54.01 -41.59
N CYS A 340 16.68 53.55 -40.34
CA CYS A 340 16.35 54.43 -39.20
C CYS A 340 17.42 55.51 -38.98
N TYR A 341 18.72 55.18 -39.09
CA TYR A 341 19.81 56.15 -38.99
C TYR A 341 19.75 57.19 -40.12
N ALA A 342 19.31 56.80 -41.31
CA ALA A 342 19.07 57.71 -42.43
C ALA A 342 17.80 58.58 -42.27
N ASN A 343 16.91 58.26 -41.33
CA ASN A 343 15.64 58.97 -41.11
C ASN A 343 15.48 59.39 -39.63
N PRO A 344 16.12 60.51 -39.22
CA PRO A 344 16.09 60.97 -37.83
C PRO A 344 14.65 61.23 -37.34
N GLY A 345 14.28 60.65 -36.20
CA GLY A 345 12.96 60.78 -35.59
C GLY A 345 12.10 59.52 -35.62
N VAL A 346 12.50 58.47 -36.36
CA VAL A 346 11.86 57.16 -36.31
C VAL A 346 12.28 56.42 -35.04
N VAL A 347 11.28 55.89 -34.32
CA VAL A 347 11.48 55.10 -33.11
C VAL A 347 11.67 53.63 -33.49
N PHE A 348 12.75 53.00 -33.03
CA PHE A 348 12.94 51.56 -33.21
C PHE A 348 11.75 50.78 -32.64
N ASP A 349 11.25 49.80 -33.38
CA ASP A 349 10.29 48.84 -32.83
C ASP A 349 10.96 47.97 -31.75
N SER A 350 10.15 47.20 -31.01
CA SER A 350 10.65 46.37 -29.91
C SER A 350 11.65 45.30 -30.37
N ALA A 351 11.52 44.79 -31.60
CA ALA A 351 12.38 43.74 -32.13
C ALA A 351 13.76 44.31 -32.51
N LEU A 352 13.79 45.44 -33.22
CA LEU A 352 15.02 46.13 -33.61
C LEU A 352 15.79 46.65 -32.38
N ARG A 353 15.08 47.13 -31.34
CA ARG A 353 15.71 47.48 -30.04
C ARG A 353 16.38 46.29 -29.38
N ALA A 354 15.70 45.15 -29.32
CA ALA A 354 16.28 43.95 -28.73
C ALA A 354 17.50 43.47 -29.54
N TRP A 355 17.44 43.61 -30.86
CA TRP A 355 18.54 43.27 -31.77
C TRP A 355 19.77 44.18 -31.61
N THR A 356 19.60 45.50 -31.48
CA THR A 356 20.73 46.44 -31.24
C THR A 356 21.40 46.18 -29.90
N ILE A 357 20.61 46.00 -28.83
CA ILE A 357 21.12 45.64 -27.49
C ILE A 357 21.94 44.34 -27.55
N LEU A 358 21.50 43.37 -28.36
CA LEU A 358 22.25 42.15 -28.58
C LEU A 358 23.59 42.42 -29.25
N GLN A 359 23.64 43.25 -30.31
CA GLN A 359 24.91 43.58 -30.97
C GLN A 359 25.90 44.21 -29.98
N CYS A 360 25.45 45.15 -29.13
CA CYS A 360 26.27 45.75 -28.08
C CYS A 360 26.87 44.70 -27.13
N ARG A 361 26.07 43.72 -26.71
CA ARG A 361 26.53 42.62 -25.83
C ARG A 361 27.55 41.72 -26.53
N LEU A 362 27.37 41.43 -27.81
CA LEU A 362 28.29 40.59 -28.59
C LEU A 362 29.63 41.29 -28.80
N HIS A 363 29.59 42.60 -29.09
CA HIS A 363 30.78 43.44 -29.19
C HIS A 363 31.53 43.50 -27.85
N ALA A 364 30.83 43.75 -26.74
CA ALA A 364 31.44 43.76 -25.40
C ALA A 364 32.09 42.44 -24.99
N LYS A 365 31.60 41.30 -25.51
CA LYS A 365 32.17 39.97 -25.29
C LYS A 365 33.26 39.58 -26.29
N GLY A 366 33.53 40.42 -27.31
CA GLY A 366 34.45 40.11 -28.40
C GLY A 366 33.98 38.95 -29.30
N SER A 367 32.68 38.64 -29.28
CA SER A 367 32.09 37.51 -30.02
C SER A 367 31.38 37.95 -31.30
N LEU A 368 31.24 39.26 -31.54
CA LEU A 368 30.66 39.79 -32.77
C LEU A 368 31.62 39.58 -33.95
N ALA A 369 31.09 39.02 -35.05
CA ALA A 369 31.87 38.79 -36.26
C ALA A 369 32.48 40.10 -36.79
N PRO A 370 33.76 40.10 -37.24
CA PRO A 370 34.43 41.34 -37.66
C PRO A 370 33.72 42.10 -38.78
N HIS A 371 33.10 41.40 -39.74
CA HIS A 371 32.37 42.05 -40.84
C HIS A 371 31.07 42.71 -40.37
N ARG A 372 30.35 42.09 -39.42
CA ARG A 372 29.14 42.66 -38.79
C ARG A 372 29.47 43.93 -38.02
N LYS A 373 30.59 43.93 -37.28
CA LYS A 373 31.10 45.12 -36.60
C LYS A 373 31.40 46.25 -37.61
N ALA A 374 32.10 45.93 -38.70
CA ALA A 374 32.46 46.92 -39.71
C ALA A 374 31.21 47.57 -40.34
N LEU A 375 30.17 46.80 -40.64
CA LEU A 375 28.90 47.30 -41.16
C LEU A 375 28.18 48.24 -40.17
N LEU A 376 28.17 47.90 -38.88
CA LEU A 376 27.58 48.75 -37.84
C LEU A 376 28.38 50.04 -37.63
N ASP A 377 29.71 49.96 -37.66
CA ASP A 377 30.57 51.14 -37.59
C ASP A 377 30.35 52.08 -38.81
N GLU A 378 30.07 51.52 -40.00
CA GLU A 378 29.81 52.29 -41.24
C GLU A 378 28.60 53.23 -41.13
N ILE A 379 27.53 52.78 -40.46
CA ILE A 379 26.33 53.59 -40.26
C ILE A 379 26.45 54.53 -39.05
N GLY A 380 27.59 54.54 -38.37
CA GLY A 380 27.82 55.34 -37.15
C GLY A 380 27.08 54.81 -35.93
N PHE A 381 26.88 53.48 -35.84
CA PHE A 381 26.18 52.87 -34.71
C PHE A 381 26.88 53.13 -33.38
N GLU A 382 26.13 53.59 -32.38
CA GLU A 382 26.63 53.82 -31.01
C GLU A 382 26.57 52.52 -30.18
N TRP A 383 27.75 52.06 -29.73
CA TRP A 383 27.96 50.79 -29.03
C TRP A 383 27.54 50.76 -27.57
#